data_AF-A0A1W5DC03-F1
#
_entry.id   AF-A0A1W5DC03-F1
#
_cell.length_a   1.000
_cell.length_b   1.000
_cell.length_c   1.000
_cell.angle_alpha   90.00
_cell.angle_beta   90.00
_cell.angle_gamma   90.00
#
_symmetry.space_group_name_H-M   'P 1'
#
loop_
_entity.id
_entity.type
_entity.pdbx_description
1 polymer ?
#
loop_
_entity_poly.entity_id
_entity_poly.type
_entity_poly.pdbx_seq_one_letter_code
_entity_poly.pdbx_strand_id
1 'polypeptide(L)'
;MSSSPSAAPLYELLYHPTIPGRGEYIRLALEITHTPYTDVANATPSGPTTVQSTISIPTHDASGNPPVFAPPALRVPNGGRNGAPLLLSQTANILLYLGPRLGLVPADDEVGRLWVNQMTLTALDWSDEAHEVHHPVGSSLWYEEQVEEAKRRSEEATFSTKSKSRSTYARPQLQYPQVRSTQMGPE
;
A
#
# COMPACT_ATOMS: atom_id res chain seq x y z
N MET A 1 -29.84 23.97 10.46
CA MET A 1 -28.85 22.88 10.53
C MET A 1 -27.64 23.33 9.73
N SER A 2 -26.62 23.84 10.41
CA SER A 2 -25.38 24.27 9.75
C SER A 2 -24.56 23.01 9.45
N SER A 3 -24.47 22.64 8.17
CA SER A 3 -23.51 21.63 7.74
C SER A 3 -22.13 22.25 7.90
N SER A 4 -21.34 21.77 8.86
CA SER A 4 -19.90 22.05 8.89
C SER A 4 -19.32 21.68 7.52
N PRO A 5 -18.41 22.49 6.95
CA PRO A 5 -17.72 22.09 5.73
C PRO A 5 -17.08 20.74 6.01
N SER A 6 -17.43 19.73 5.20
CA SER A 6 -16.76 18.43 5.25
C SER A 6 -15.27 18.72 5.14
N ALA A 7 -14.53 18.51 6.22
CA ALA A 7 -13.08 18.64 6.18
C ALA A 7 -12.59 17.76 5.02
N ALA A 8 -11.66 18.28 4.22
CA ALA A 8 -11.06 17.49 3.16
C ALA A 8 -10.54 16.17 3.78
N PRO A 9 -10.76 15.02 3.13
CA PRO A 9 -10.40 13.73 3.69
C PRO A 9 -8.92 13.71 4.05
N LEU A 10 -8.60 12.99 5.13
CA LEU A 10 -7.25 12.95 5.70
C LEU A 10 -6.21 12.41 4.71
N TYR A 11 -6.67 11.53 3.81
CA TYR A 11 -5.84 10.83 2.84
C TYR A 11 -6.47 10.87 1.45
N GLU A 12 -5.63 11.01 0.43
CA GLU A 12 -5.99 10.85 -0.98
C GLU A 12 -5.15 9.71 -1.58
N LEU A 13 -5.80 8.65 -2.05
CA LEU A 13 -5.18 7.55 -2.77
C LEU A 13 -5.13 7.89 -4.27
N LEU A 14 -3.92 7.90 -4.82
CA LEU A 14 -3.63 8.12 -6.23
C LEU A 14 -3.23 6.78 -6.85
N TYR A 15 -4.20 6.06 -7.40
CA TYR A 15 -3.99 4.76 -8.05
C TYR A 15 -4.87 4.58 -9.29
N HIS A 16 -4.58 3.62 -10.16
CA HIS A 16 -5.39 3.35 -11.34
C HIS A 16 -6.85 3.03 -10.96
N PRO A 17 -7.83 3.52 -11.73
CA PRO A 17 -9.24 3.19 -11.50
C PRO A 17 -9.51 1.73 -11.87
N THR A 18 -10.66 1.20 -11.43
CA THR A 18 -11.25 -0.10 -11.79
C THR A 18 -10.47 -1.39 -11.48
N ILE A 19 -9.14 -1.34 -11.33
CA ILE A 19 -8.33 -2.50 -10.94
C ILE A 19 -7.94 -2.43 -9.45
N PRO A 20 -7.95 -3.56 -8.73
CA PRO A 20 -7.47 -3.59 -7.34
C PRO A 20 -5.97 -3.28 -7.28
N GLY A 21 -5.18 -4.14 -7.92
CA GLY A 21 -3.73 -4.05 -8.08
C GLY A 21 -2.96 -3.65 -6.81
N ARG A 22 -1.86 -2.92 -6.98
CA ARG A 22 -0.99 -2.49 -5.87
C ARG A 22 -1.64 -1.50 -4.91
N GLY A 23 -2.71 -0.82 -5.33
CA GLY A 23 -3.46 0.13 -4.49
C GLY A 23 -4.39 -0.56 -3.48
N GLU A 24 -4.79 -1.80 -3.76
CA GLU A 24 -5.79 -2.50 -2.94
C GLU A 24 -5.36 -2.71 -1.49
N TYR A 25 -4.08 -3.00 -1.26
CA TYR A 25 -3.55 -3.16 0.10
C TYR A 25 -3.74 -1.90 0.95
N ILE A 26 -3.65 -0.71 0.33
CA ILE A 26 -3.86 0.58 1.00
C ILE A 26 -5.36 0.81 1.23
N ARG A 27 -6.20 0.50 0.22
CA ARG A 27 -7.67 0.55 0.39
C ARG A 27 -8.10 -0.31 1.57
N LEU A 28 -7.70 -1.58 1.61
CA LEU A 28 -8.06 -2.50 2.69
C LEU A 28 -7.64 -2.00 4.07
N ALA A 29 -6.44 -1.43 4.21
CA ALA A 29 -5.98 -0.85 5.47
C ALA A 29 -6.84 0.35 5.93
N LEU A 30 -7.26 1.20 4.99
CA LEU A 30 -8.13 2.35 5.27
C LEU A 30 -9.57 1.89 5.57
N GLU A 31 -10.10 0.95 4.79
CA GLU A 31 -11.46 0.43 4.93
C GLU A 31 -11.64 -0.33 6.25
N ILE A 32 -10.72 -1.23 6.63
CA ILE A 32 -10.83 -2.03 7.87
C ILE A 32 -10.77 -1.17 9.13
N THR A 33 -10.15 0.01 9.03
CA THR A 33 -10.05 0.98 10.13
C THR A 33 -11.09 2.08 10.03
N HIS A 34 -12.00 2.00 9.05
CA HIS A 34 -13.01 3.02 8.75
C HIS A 34 -12.43 4.43 8.62
N THR A 35 -11.21 4.52 8.10
CA THR A 35 -10.49 5.79 7.96
C THR A 35 -10.95 6.49 6.68
N PRO A 36 -11.49 7.72 6.75
CA PRO A 36 -11.93 8.44 5.56
C PRO A 36 -10.77 8.75 4.61
N TYR A 37 -10.96 8.44 3.33
CA TYR A 37 -10.03 8.79 2.26
C TYR A 37 -10.78 9.04 0.95
N THR A 38 -10.14 9.73 0.01
CA THR A 38 -10.60 9.82 -1.38
C THR A 38 -9.79 8.86 -2.25
N ASP A 39 -10.45 7.91 -2.91
CA ASP A 39 -9.85 7.20 -4.06
C ASP A 39 -9.96 8.08 -5.31
N VAL A 40 -8.92 8.89 -5.56
CA VAL A 40 -8.98 10.03 -6.49
C VAL A 40 -9.39 9.62 -7.90
N ALA A 41 -8.85 8.50 -8.40
CA ALA A 41 -9.15 8.06 -9.76
C ALA A 41 -10.58 7.53 -9.93
N ASN A 42 -11.17 6.98 -8.86
CA ASN A 42 -12.54 6.48 -8.86
C ASN A 42 -13.56 7.56 -8.44
N ALA A 43 -13.13 8.64 -7.79
CA ALA A 43 -14.01 9.68 -7.27
C ALA A 43 -14.51 10.69 -8.32
N THR A 44 -13.72 10.95 -9.37
CA THR A 44 -14.09 11.93 -10.41
C THR A 44 -13.63 11.51 -11.81
N PRO A 45 -14.30 11.99 -12.89
CA PRO A 45 -13.86 11.72 -14.26
C PRO A 45 -12.43 12.20 -14.58
N SER A 46 -11.94 13.24 -13.90
CA SER A 46 -10.58 13.77 -14.06
C SER A 46 -9.54 13.11 -13.14
N GLY A 47 -9.98 12.23 -12.24
CA GLY A 47 -9.13 11.52 -11.30
C GLY A 47 -7.99 10.73 -11.95
N PRO A 48 -8.22 9.93 -13.00
CA PRO A 48 -7.15 9.20 -13.69
C PRO A 48 -6.07 10.13 -14.26
N THR A 49 -6.45 11.28 -14.80
CA THR A 49 -5.49 12.31 -15.26
C THR A 49 -4.66 12.84 -14.10
N THR A 50 -5.25 13.02 -12.91
CA THR A 50 -4.52 13.46 -11.71
C THR A 50 -3.46 12.44 -11.29
N VAL A 51 -3.77 11.14 -11.37
CA VAL A 51 -2.80 10.07 -11.12
C VAL A 51 -1.66 10.14 -12.13
N GLN A 52 -1.97 10.28 -13.43
CA GLN A 52 -0.97 10.40 -14.48
C GLN A 52 -0.07 11.62 -14.29
N SER A 53 -0.63 12.78 -13.96
CA SER A 53 0.16 14.00 -13.69
C SER A 53 1.11 13.84 -12.50
N THR A 54 0.73 13.05 -11.49
CA THR A 54 1.55 12.81 -10.30
C THR A 54 2.84 12.05 -10.64
N ILE A 55 2.78 11.09 -11.58
CA ILE A 55 3.95 10.28 -11.96
C ILE A 55 4.80 10.90 -13.07
N SER A 56 4.33 11.98 -13.70
CA SER A 56 5.04 12.68 -14.77
C SER A 56 6.01 13.75 -14.27
N ILE A 57 6.17 13.93 -12.95
CA ILE A 57 7.10 14.91 -12.36
C ILE A 57 8.50 14.24 -12.27
N PRO A 58 9.51 14.69 -13.05
CA PRO A 58 10.81 14.01 -13.11
C PRO A 58 11.76 14.37 -11.96
N THR A 59 11.42 15.41 -11.19
CA THR A 59 12.20 15.95 -10.07
C THR A 59 11.31 16.15 -8.85
N HIS A 60 11.74 16.95 -7.87
CA HIS A 60 10.90 17.25 -6.73
C HIS A 60 9.74 18.19 -7.11
N ASP A 61 8.59 18.01 -6.47
CA ASP A 61 7.46 18.94 -6.63
C ASP A 61 7.69 20.27 -5.88
N ALA A 62 6.75 21.21 -6.00
CA ALA A 62 6.82 22.51 -5.32
C ALA A 62 6.84 22.41 -3.79
N SER A 63 6.42 21.27 -3.21
CA SER A 63 6.45 20.99 -1.77
C SER A 63 7.72 20.26 -1.35
N GLY A 64 8.63 19.97 -2.28
CA GLY A 64 9.86 19.24 -2.03
C GLY A 64 9.66 17.73 -1.87
N ASN A 65 8.54 17.16 -2.31
CA ASN A 65 8.37 15.71 -2.37
C ASN A 65 9.21 15.13 -3.52
N PRO A 66 9.84 13.96 -3.36
CA PRO A 66 10.57 13.30 -4.45
C PRO A 66 9.61 12.82 -5.56
N PRO A 67 10.13 12.56 -6.78
CA PRO A 67 9.31 12.07 -7.89
C PRO A 67 8.66 10.71 -7.56
N VAL A 68 7.42 10.53 -8.01
CA VAL A 68 6.69 9.25 -7.90
C VAL A 68 7.00 8.41 -9.13
N PHE A 69 7.75 7.32 -8.95
CA PHE A 69 8.10 6.42 -10.06
C PHE A 69 6.88 5.75 -10.70
N ALA A 70 5.97 5.23 -9.88
CA ALA A 70 4.73 4.59 -10.33
C ALA A 70 3.66 4.64 -9.22
N PRO A 71 2.37 4.52 -9.57
CA PRO A 71 1.32 4.36 -8.58
C PRO A 71 1.43 2.99 -7.84
N PRO A 72 0.95 2.89 -6.60
CA PRO A 72 0.17 3.91 -5.87
C PRO A 72 1.03 5.01 -5.24
N ALA A 73 0.39 6.17 -5.05
CA ALA A 73 0.86 7.21 -4.15
C ALA A 73 -0.26 7.60 -3.15
N LEU A 74 0.14 7.97 -1.94
CA LEU A 74 -0.72 8.53 -0.91
C LEU A 74 -0.37 10.01 -0.74
N ARG A 75 -1.34 10.89 -0.97
CA ARG A 75 -1.21 12.31 -0.65
C ARG A 75 -1.88 12.60 0.69
N VAL A 76 -1.15 13.31 1.55
CA VAL A 76 -1.61 13.77 2.86
C VAL A 76 -1.60 15.31 2.82
N PRO A 77 -2.75 15.99 2.63
CA PRO A 77 -2.80 17.42 2.30
C PRO A 77 -2.01 18.35 3.23
N ASN A 78 -1.89 18.02 4.52
CA ASN A 78 -1.16 18.81 5.51
C ASN A 78 -0.09 17.97 6.25
N GLY A 79 0.42 16.90 5.63
CA GLY A 79 1.33 15.95 6.27
C GLY A 79 2.82 16.26 6.08
N GLY A 80 3.16 17.24 5.25
CA GLY A 80 4.52 17.55 4.81
C GLY A 80 5.19 18.65 5.63
N ARG A 81 6.37 19.05 5.19
CA ARG A 81 7.15 20.11 5.84
C ARG A 81 6.40 21.43 5.74
N ASN A 82 6.39 22.21 6.84
CA ASN A 82 5.70 23.50 6.92
C ASN A 82 4.20 23.44 6.58
N GLY A 83 3.54 22.30 6.81
CA GLY A 83 2.13 22.09 6.50
C GLY A 83 1.82 21.89 5.02
N ALA A 84 2.84 21.75 4.17
CA ALA A 84 2.65 21.41 2.76
C ALA A 84 2.11 19.97 2.59
N PRO A 85 1.57 19.60 1.42
CA PRO A 85 1.20 18.23 1.13
C PRO A 85 2.40 17.28 1.20
N LEU A 86 2.24 16.18 1.93
CA LEU A 86 3.17 15.05 1.88
C LEU A 86 2.71 14.08 0.79
N LEU A 87 3.65 13.64 -0.05
CA LEU A 87 3.41 12.62 -1.06
C LEU A 87 4.30 11.41 -0.80
N LEU A 88 3.68 10.26 -0.55
CA LEU A 88 4.37 9.00 -0.32
C LEU A 88 4.07 8.04 -1.47
N SER A 89 5.07 7.36 -1.99
CA SER A 89 4.93 6.30 -2.99
C SER A 89 5.53 4.99 -2.47
N GLN A 90 5.33 3.90 -3.22
CA GLN A 90 5.61 2.50 -2.85
C GLN A 90 4.61 1.94 -1.83
N THR A 91 3.89 0.87 -2.19
CA THR A 91 2.84 0.28 -1.34
C THR A 91 3.36 -0.06 0.06
N ALA A 92 4.53 -0.70 0.17
CA ALA A 92 5.14 -1.04 1.47
C ALA A 92 5.43 0.20 2.32
N ASN A 93 5.99 1.26 1.72
CA ASN A 93 6.33 2.50 2.43
C ASN A 93 5.08 3.25 2.90
N ILE A 94 4.02 3.27 2.08
CA ILE A 94 2.73 3.84 2.44
C ILE A 94 2.12 3.07 3.63
N LEU A 95 2.12 1.73 3.59
CA LEU A 95 1.60 0.90 4.68
C LEU A 95 2.43 1.02 5.96
N LEU A 96 3.76 1.15 5.85
CA LEU A 96 4.64 1.43 6.99
C LEU A 96 4.32 2.77 7.66
N TYR A 97 3.98 3.79 6.85
CA TYR A 97 3.55 5.10 7.35
C TYR A 97 2.16 5.04 8.02
N LEU A 98 1.22 4.32 7.40
CA LEU A 98 -0.16 4.20 7.85
C LEU A 98 -0.30 3.33 9.09
N GLY A 99 0.44 2.22 9.20
CA GLY A 99 0.31 1.22 10.25
C GLY A 99 0.08 1.80 11.67
N PRO A 100 1.00 2.62 12.21
CA PRO A 100 0.83 3.21 13.53
C PRO A 100 -0.27 4.28 13.59
N ARG A 101 -0.54 4.97 12.48
CA ARG A 101 -1.59 6.02 12.41
C ARG A 101 -3.00 5.44 12.37
N LEU A 102 -3.12 4.23 11.84
CA LEU A 102 -4.36 3.48 11.75
C LEU A 102 -4.55 2.51 12.94
N GLY A 103 -3.60 2.45 13.88
CA GLY A 103 -3.63 1.52 15.01
C GLY A 103 -3.47 0.05 14.64
N LEU A 104 -2.93 -0.24 13.44
CA LEU A 104 -2.66 -1.61 12.96
C LEU A 104 -1.39 -2.21 13.58
N VAL A 105 -0.52 -1.34 14.11
CA VAL A 105 0.68 -1.68 14.89
C VAL A 105 0.87 -0.64 16.00
N PRO A 106 1.38 -1.00 17.19
CA PRO A 106 1.68 -0.01 18.22
C PRO A 106 2.72 1.01 17.73
N ALA A 107 2.53 2.30 18.06
CA ALA A 107 3.40 3.37 17.58
C ALA A 107 4.81 3.34 18.20
N ASP A 108 4.90 2.87 19.44
CA ASP A 108 6.10 2.76 20.28
C ASP A 108 6.84 1.41 20.15
N ASP A 109 6.28 0.45 19.42
CA ASP A 109 6.91 -0.85 19.15
C ASP A 109 7.64 -0.84 17.80
N GLU A 110 8.88 -0.32 17.78
CA GLU A 110 9.71 -0.29 16.58
C GLU A 110 9.97 -1.69 16.00
N VAL A 111 10.23 -2.68 16.87
CA VAL A 111 10.53 -4.05 16.45
C VAL A 111 9.31 -4.70 15.79
N GLY A 112 8.14 -4.61 16.41
CA GLY A 112 6.89 -5.11 15.84
C GLY A 112 6.53 -4.44 14.52
N ARG A 113 6.75 -3.12 14.41
CA ARG A 113 6.56 -2.38 13.15
C ARG A 113 7.47 -2.91 12.04
N LEU A 114 8.73 -3.18 12.33
CA LEU A 114 9.68 -3.74 11.35
C LEU A 114 9.34 -5.18 10.95
N TRP A 115 8.85 -6.00 11.88
CA TRP A 115 8.37 -7.36 11.56
C TRP A 115 7.15 -7.33 10.63
N VAL A 116 6.16 -6.49 10.91
CA VAL A 116 4.99 -6.34 10.03
C VAL A 116 5.42 -5.78 8.66
N ASN A 117 6.39 -4.87 8.62
CA ASN A 117 6.92 -4.37 7.35
C ASN A 117 7.63 -5.46 6.54
N GLN A 118 8.43 -6.32 7.18
CA GLN A 118 9.05 -7.48 6.53
C GLN A 118 8.00 -8.42 5.93
N MET A 119 6.91 -8.67 6.66
CA MET A 119 5.81 -9.52 6.18
C MET A 119 5.08 -8.87 5.00
N THR A 120 4.83 -7.56 5.08
CA THR A 120 4.25 -6.78 3.97
C THR A 120 5.13 -6.86 2.72
N LEU A 121 6.44 -6.64 2.84
CA LEU A 121 7.38 -6.75 1.72
C LEU A 121 7.34 -8.15 1.10
N THR A 122 7.36 -9.20 1.93
CA THR A 122 7.29 -10.58 1.44
C THR A 122 5.98 -10.86 0.69
N ALA A 123 4.85 -10.37 1.21
CA ALA A 123 3.56 -10.53 0.55
C ALA A 123 3.51 -9.77 -0.80
N LEU A 124 4.16 -8.60 -0.89
CA LEU A 124 4.26 -7.84 -2.13
C LEU A 124 5.18 -8.51 -3.13
N ASP A 125 6.28 -9.16 -2.70
CA ASP A 125 7.12 -9.98 -3.59
C ASP A 125 6.31 -11.14 -4.21
N TRP A 126 5.40 -11.76 -3.43
CA TRP A 126 4.46 -12.77 -3.96
C TRP A 126 3.42 -12.17 -4.91
N SER A 127 2.93 -10.97 -4.62
CA SER A 127 2.01 -10.25 -5.50
C SER A 127 2.66 -9.94 -6.85
N ASP A 128 3.92 -9.50 -6.84
CA ASP A 128 4.69 -9.24 -8.04
C ASP A 128 4.97 -10.54 -8.78
N GLU A 129 5.36 -11.62 -8.10
CA GLU A 129 5.50 -12.92 -8.75
C GLU A 129 4.20 -13.41 -9.42
N ALA A 130 3.05 -13.20 -8.79
CA ALA A 130 1.75 -13.53 -9.37
C ALA A 130 1.46 -12.72 -10.65
N HIS A 131 1.85 -11.44 -10.68
CA HIS A 131 1.77 -10.61 -11.88
C HIS A 131 2.70 -11.13 -13.00
N GLU A 132 3.95 -11.47 -12.66
CA GLU A 132 4.94 -11.97 -13.61
C GLU A 132 4.56 -13.32 -14.23
N VAL A 133 3.64 -14.08 -13.62
CA VAL A 133 3.13 -15.33 -14.25
C VAL A 133 2.44 -15.04 -15.58
N HIS A 134 1.71 -13.93 -15.70
CA HIS A 134 1.02 -13.56 -16.94
C HIS A 134 1.73 -12.46 -17.75
N HIS A 135 2.78 -11.83 -17.20
CA HIS A 135 3.67 -10.91 -17.92
C HIS A 135 5.18 -11.22 -17.80
N PRO A 136 5.64 -12.46 -18.05
CA PRO A 136 7.02 -12.88 -17.77
C PRO A 136 8.10 -12.29 -18.67
N VAL A 137 7.72 -11.71 -19.82
CA VAL A 137 8.67 -11.12 -20.79
C VAL A 137 8.76 -9.61 -20.59
N GLY A 138 7.63 -8.97 -20.36
CA GLY A 138 7.57 -7.54 -20.10
C GLY A 138 6.15 -7.07 -19.82
N SER A 139 6.03 -6.17 -18.84
CA SER A 139 4.77 -5.59 -18.41
C SER A 139 4.12 -4.66 -19.44
N SER A 140 4.85 -4.25 -20.48
CA SER A 140 4.34 -3.44 -21.58
C SER A 140 3.76 -4.25 -22.73
N LEU A 141 3.99 -5.57 -22.75
CA LEU A 141 3.45 -6.48 -23.76
C LEU A 141 2.09 -7.00 -23.31
N TRP A 142 1.20 -7.24 -24.28
CA TRP A 142 -0.06 -7.89 -24.01
C TRP A 142 0.18 -9.34 -23.56
N TYR A 143 -0.77 -9.93 -22.83
CA TYR A 143 -0.68 -11.33 -22.40
C TYR A 143 -0.59 -12.26 -23.62
N GLU A 144 -1.38 -11.96 -24.66
CA GLU A 144 -1.46 -12.71 -25.92
C GLU A 144 -0.11 -12.79 -26.65
N GLU A 145 0.79 -11.85 -26.41
CA GLU A 145 2.13 -11.79 -27.01
C GLU A 145 3.17 -12.63 -26.25
N GLN A 146 2.83 -13.19 -25.08
CA GLN A 146 3.76 -13.91 -24.20
C GLN A 146 3.13 -15.15 -23.53
N VAL A 147 2.14 -15.77 -24.19
CA VAL A 147 1.36 -16.91 -23.64
C VAL A 147 2.24 -18.14 -23.38
N GLU A 148 3.20 -18.45 -24.26
CA GLU A 148 4.04 -19.64 -24.09
C GLU A 148 5.01 -19.48 -22.92
N GLU A 149 5.62 -18.30 -22.77
CA GLU A 149 6.44 -17.96 -21.60
C GLU A 149 5.61 -17.92 -20.32
N ALA A 150 4.37 -17.44 -20.38
CA ALA A 150 3.45 -17.39 -19.23
C ALA A 150 3.11 -18.80 -18.72
N LYS A 151 2.81 -19.73 -19.64
CA LYS A 151 2.60 -21.14 -19.29
C LYS A 151 3.81 -21.71 -18.56
N ARG A 152 5.02 -21.51 -19.11
CA ARG A 152 6.27 -21.98 -18.47
C ARG A 152 6.49 -21.34 -17.10
N ARG A 153 6.26 -20.03 -16.97
CA ARG A 153 6.42 -19.31 -15.69
C ARG A 153 5.45 -19.80 -14.63
N SER A 154 4.23 -20.18 -15.02
CA SER A 154 3.20 -20.71 -14.11
C SER A 154 3.60 -22.03 -13.44
N GLU A 155 4.43 -22.84 -14.10
CA GLU A 155 4.94 -24.10 -13.56
C GLU A 155 6.02 -23.88 -12.49
N GLU A 156 6.74 -22.75 -12.52
CA GLU A 156 7.82 -22.42 -11.60
C GLU A 156 7.41 -21.53 -10.42
N ALA A 157 6.25 -20.87 -10.50
CA ALA A 157 5.84 -19.86 -9.53
C ALA A 157 5.84 -20.39 -8.09
N THR A 158 6.41 -19.63 -7.14
CA THR A 158 6.65 -20.12 -5.78
C THR A 158 5.39 -20.27 -4.92
N PHE A 159 4.28 -19.66 -5.33
CA PHE A 159 2.95 -19.90 -4.75
C PHE A 159 2.26 -21.15 -5.33
N SER A 160 2.67 -21.60 -6.52
CA SER A 160 2.15 -22.76 -7.24
C SER A 160 2.87 -24.05 -6.85
N THR A 161 4.18 -23.99 -6.58
CA THR A 161 5.01 -25.19 -6.40
C THR A 161 5.32 -25.58 -4.94
N LYS A 162 5.27 -26.89 -4.73
CA LYS A 162 5.53 -27.63 -3.50
C LYS A 162 6.89 -27.24 -2.86
N SER A 163 6.84 -26.77 -1.61
CA SER A 163 7.84 -26.94 -0.53
C SER A 163 8.76 -25.79 -0.07
N LYS A 164 8.94 -24.65 -0.76
CA LYS A 164 9.80 -23.58 -0.21
C LYS A 164 9.08 -22.55 0.67
N SER A 165 7.87 -22.13 0.33
CA SER A 165 7.14 -21.06 1.07
C SER A 165 6.18 -21.59 2.14
N ARG A 166 5.54 -22.74 1.90
CA ARG A 166 4.55 -23.32 2.82
C ARG A 166 5.11 -23.61 4.22
N SER A 167 6.40 -23.88 4.36
CA SER A 167 7.00 -24.17 5.67
C SER A 167 7.28 -22.92 6.51
N THR A 168 7.58 -21.78 5.88
CA THR A 168 8.07 -20.58 6.59
C THR A 168 6.93 -19.76 7.20
N TYR A 169 5.75 -19.76 6.57
CA TYR A 169 4.63 -18.88 6.96
C TYR A 169 3.33 -19.61 7.34
N ALA A 170 3.28 -20.94 7.29
CA ALA A 170 2.08 -21.68 7.71
C ALA A 170 1.89 -21.76 9.25
N ARG A 171 2.81 -21.21 10.05
CA ARG A 171 2.70 -21.17 11.52
C ARG A 171 3.31 -19.94 12.19
N PRO A 172 2.72 -18.74 12.03
CA PRO A 172 2.74 -17.77 13.10
C PRO A 172 1.39 -17.88 13.82
N GLN A 173 1.34 -18.66 14.91
CA GLN A 173 0.43 -18.25 15.97
C GLN A 173 0.96 -16.89 16.43
N LEU A 174 0.38 -15.81 15.90
CA LEU A 174 0.57 -14.45 16.40
C LEU A 174 0.00 -14.38 17.82
N GLN A 175 0.67 -15.00 18.77
CA GLN A 175 0.60 -14.59 20.17
C GLN A 175 1.39 -13.29 20.23
N TYR A 176 0.72 -12.19 19.91
CA TYR A 176 1.15 -10.89 20.41
C TYR A 176 1.24 -11.02 21.95
N PRO A 177 2.37 -10.66 22.58
CA PRO A 177 2.40 -10.52 24.02
C PRO A 177 1.35 -9.47 24.37
N GLN A 178 0.32 -9.88 25.09
CA GLN A 178 -0.63 -8.94 25.68
C GLN A 178 0.19 -8.03 26.59
N VAL A 179 0.45 -6.81 26.16
CA VAL A 179 1.01 -5.77 27.02
C VAL A 179 -0.02 -5.58 28.13
N ARG A 180 0.25 -6.15 29.30
CA ARG A 180 -0.61 -5.97 30.47
C ARG A 180 -0.71 -4.48 30.71
N SER A 181 -1.91 -3.94 30.60
CA SER A 181 -2.21 -2.63 31.15
C SER A 181 -1.88 -2.71 32.65
N THR A 182 -0.82 -2.02 33.06
CA THR A 182 -0.64 -1.69 34.47
C THR A 182 -1.83 -0.83 34.85
N GLN A 183 -2.80 -1.46 35.50
CA GLN A 183 -3.82 -0.75 36.26
C GLN A 183 -3.08 0.12 37.29
N MET A 184 -3.11 1.43 37.07
CA MET A 184 -2.95 2.41 38.14
C MET A 184 -4.17 2.24 39.05
N GLY A 185 -4.00 1.49 40.13
CA GLY A 185 -4.92 1.53 41.28
C GLY A 185 -4.58 2.74 42.16
N PRO A 186 -5.56 3.35 42.84
CA PRO A 186 -5.33 4.53 43.64
C PRO A 186 -4.89 4.16 45.07
N GLU A 187 -3.78 4.72 45.54
CA GLU A 187 -3.57 5.15 46.93
C GLU A 187 -2.74 6.44 46.93
#